data_AF-A0A9W2YQK6-F1
#
_entry.id   AF-A0A9W2YQK6-F1
#
_cell.length_a   1.000
_cell.length_b   1.000
_cell.length_c   1.000
_cell.angle_alpha   90.00
_cell.angle_beta   90.00
_cell.angle_gamma   90.00
#
_symmetry.space_group_name_H-M   'P 1'
#
loop_
_entity.id
_entity.type
_entity.pdbx_description
1 polymer ?
#
loop_
_entity_poly.entity_id
_entity_poly.type
_entity_poly.pdbx_seq_one_letter_code
_entity_poly.pdbx_strand_id
1 'polypeptide(L)'
;MSASLCTDLYYEHAVINDQTFGIQAVSELDIFPFDGNLYIPSYVAINDFKMTHSRLRTFLTITESINISFSDLADGSSKLKSFVQSCVRQTRIWGFDGINIKWRRPPRLGSLVRIVQHLRTSFSEEKTLMNLPKLLLGVTLFGDITIYDDFEEVATLNKLVDQVTLLAFNDVEDGAGRTQLVSPLYGKKVKTFPEDAGSAKKPSTTQATEDTHGIYHQNDNIALRFNSSSDSKAATSQIADTTAENKIMDKQQTDDWTYINNLVSDLSQVYSSVSSGTTERSVPKMSKRATASSAEVNLHDSLNALVTHGVDKSKINAGITLIGHSYSLVSEDHHGINASTLGPEELYHKSGQVYFSDMCKIDSGVKMTASPEDSTPYWYRGQVWVSYEDVKSIQQKVNYLLDNHIGGVMVLSQSEDDSTGRSCGGEQFPVSRMVYDMSNVAQGLGHYSYSFPWVEYCGSGTVSGDSRHLFYQCLTLLFLTSIIYYSKLVL
;
A
#
# COMPACT_ATOMS: atom_id res chain seq x y z
N MET A 1 5.95 12.76 -8.68
CA MET A 1 5.77 11.36 -9.14
C MET A 1 6.02 11.31 -10.64
N SER A 2 6.57 10.22 -11.16
CA SER A 2 6.80 9.96 -12.59
C SER A 2 6.16 8.63 -12.99
N ALA A 3 5.04 8.70 -13.72
CA ALA A 3 4.31 7.52 -14.18
C ALA A 3 5.09 6.67 -15.20
N SER A 4 6.11 7.23 -15.85
CA SER A 4 6.98 6.49 -16.78
C SER A 4 7.92 5.50 -16.09
N LEU A 5 8.06 5.58 -14.76
CA LEU A 5 8.96 4.74 -13.97
C LEU A 5 8.22 3.60 -13.24
N CYS A 6 6.98 3.30 -13.63
CA CYS A 6 6.17 2.26 -13.00
C CYS A 6 5.15 1.67 -13.99
N THR A 7 4.78 0.41 -13.75
CA THR A 7 3.66 -0.25 -14.44
C THR A 7 2.36 -0.14 -13.66
N ASP A 8 2.48 0.06 -12.34
CA ASP A 8 1.39 0.08 -11.38
C ASP A 8 1.62 1.25 -10.41
N LEU A 9 0.58 2.07 -10.21
CA LEU A 9 0.57 3.13 -9.22
C LEU A 9 -0.47 2.83 -8.14
N TYR A 10 -0.06 2.94 -6.89
CA TYR A 10 -0.92 2.73 -5.73
C TYR A 10 -1.16 4.08 -5.06
N TYR A 11 -2.38 4.60 -5.15
CA TYR A 11 -2.76 5.80 -4.42
C TYR A 11 -3.03 5.43 -2.96
N GLU A 12 -2.21 5.95 -2.04
CA GLU A 12 -2.39 5.79 -0.60
C GLU A 12 -2.87 7.14 -0.01
N HIS A 13 -4.11 7.27 0.48
CA HIS A 13 -5.11 6.21 0.69
C HIS A 13 -6.56 6.72 0.66
N ALA A 14 -7.49 5.76 0.53
CA ALA A 14 -8.86 5.89 1.02
C ALA A 14 -9.01 5.18 2.38
N VAL A 15 -9.96 5.61 3.19
CA VAL A 15 -10.26 5.02 4.51
C VAL A 15 -11.69 4.51 4.59
N ILE A 16 -11.94 3.63 5.56
CA ILE A 16 -13.29 3.17 5.88
C ILE A 16 -14.03 4.26 6.66
N ASN A 17 -15.23 4.63 6.21
CA ASN A 17 -16.16 5.51 6.92
C ASN A 17 -16.92 4.69 7.98
N ASP A 18 -16.89 5.14 9.23
CA ASP A 18 -17.45 4.46 10.40
C ASP A 18 -18.98 4.49 10.49
N GLN A 19 -19.63 5.39 9.74
CA GLN A 19 -21.09 5.53 9.73
C GLN A 19 -21.75 4.74 8.59
N THR A 20 -21.18 4.84 7.39
CA THR A 20 -21.71 4.22 6.17
C THR A 20 -21.10 2.84 5.88
N PHE A 21 -19.96 2.53 6.49
CA PHE A 21 -19.13 1.35 6.23
C PHE A 21 -18.58 1.27 4.80
N GLY A 22 -18.78 2.31 3.98
CA GLY A 22 -18.13 2.44 2.67
C GLY A 22 -16.72 3.00 2.79
N ILE A 23 -15.99 3.02 1.68
CA ILE A 23 -14.74 3.79 1.60
C ILE A 23 -15.02 5.27 1.36
N GLN A 24 -14.10 6.14 1.80
CA GLN A 24 -14.09 7.57 1.54
C GLN A 24 -12.66 8.08 1.34
N ALA A 25 -12.52 9.20 0.65
CA ALA A 25 -11.25 9.93 0.57
C ALA A 25 -10.87 10.52 1.92
N VAL A 26 -9.56 10.71 2.15
CA VAL A 26 -9.04 11.31 3.38
C VAL A 26 -9.11 12.82 3.31
N SER A 27 -8.88 13.38 2.12
CA SER A 27 -8.96 14.82 1.87
C SER A 27 -10.04 15.12 0.85
N GLU A 28 -10.75 16.24 1.02
CA GLU A 28 -11.63 16.76 -0.03
C GLU A 28 -10.85 17.06 -1.32
N LEU A 29 -9.57 17.42 -1.22
CA LEU A 29 -8.70 17.65 -2.39
C LEU A 29 -8.47 16.39 -3.22
N ASP A 30 -8.76 15.21 -2.69
CA ASP A 30 -8.67 13.97 -3.45
C ASP A 30 -9.79 13.88 -4.51
N ILE A 31 -10.94 14.51 -4.23
CA ILE A 31 -12.20 14.32 -4.96
C ILE A 31 -12.82 15.62 -5.49
N PHE A 32 -12.46 16.79 -4.94
CA PHE A 32 -13.01 18.09 -5.32
C PHE A 32 -11.93 19.14 -5.67
N PRO A 33 -12.17 19.98 -6.69
CA PRO A 33 -11.35 21.15 -6.96
C PRO A 33 -11.61 22.23 -5.90
N PHE A 34 -10.56 22.94 -5.47
CA PHE A 34 -10.66 23.98 -4.46
C PHE A 34 -11.15 25.33 -5.05
N ASP A 35 -12.16 25.94 -4.42
CA ASP A 35 -12.59 27.35 -4.55
C ASP A 35 -12.48 27.99 -5.94
N GLY A 36 -12.96 27.32 -7.00
CA GLY A 36 -13.01 27.89 -8.35
C GLY A 36 -11.64 28.09 -9.02
N ASN A 37 -10.54 27.61 -8.42
CA ASN A 37 -9.25 27.46 -9.08
C ASN A 37 -9.19 26.15 -9.87
N LEU A 38 -8.37 26.14 -10.93
CA LEU A 38 -8.11 24.98 -11.79
C LEU A 38 -7.21 23.94 -11.09
N TYR A 39 -7.63 23.42 -9.93
CA TYR A 39 -6.98 22.28 -9.29
C TYR A 39 -7.63 20.98 -9.76
N ILE A 40 -6.83 20.02 -10.22
CA ILE A 40 -7.32 18.69 -10.59
C ILE A 40 -7.31 17.83 -9.34
N PRO A 41 -8.44 17.23 -8.92
CA PRO A 41 -8.48 16.35 -7.75
C PRO A 41 -7.46 15.22 -7.84
N SER A 42 -6.85 14.83 -6.72
CA SER A 42 -5.73 13.88 -6.73
C SER A 42 -6.09 12.51 -7.35
N TYR A 43 -7.32 12.02 -7.12
CA TYR A 43 -7.78 10.76 -7.73
C TYR A 43 -7.90 10.88 -9.25
N VAL A 44 -8.29 12.05 -9.75
CA VAL A 44 -8.35 12.31 -11.19
C VAL A 44 -6.93 12.43 -11.75
N ALA A 45 -6.08 13.23 -11.10
CA ALA A 45 -4.71 13.48 -11.54
C ALA A 45 -3.88 12.19 -11.65
N ILE A 46 -4.04 11.24 -10.72
CA ILE A 46 -3.29 9.97 -10.81
C ILE A 46 -3.78 9.09 -11.96
N ASN A 47 -5.07 9.12 -12.27
CA ASN A 47 -5.66 8.36 -13.36
C ASN A 47 -5.41 9.00 -14.73
N ASP A 48 -5.24 10.32 -14.80
CA ASP A 48 -4.89 11.04 -16.03
C ASP A 48 -3.53 10.63 -16.59
N PHE A 49 -2.61 10.09 -15.78
CA PHE A 49 -1.36 9.53 -16.28
C PHE A 49 -1.57 8.40 -17.31
N LYS A 50 -2.70 7.71 -17.26
CA LYS A 50 -3.06 6.67 -18.25
C LYS A 50 -3.29 7.22 -19.65
N MET A 51 -3.58 8.52 -19.80
CA MET A 51 -3.71 9.17 -21.11
C MET A 51 -2.38 9.19 -21.89
N THR A 52 -1.26 9.26 -21.17
CA THR A 52 0.09 9.26 -21.76
C THR A 52 0.82 7.93 -21.59
N HIS A 53 0.36 7.08 -20.66
CA HIS A 53 0.95 5.78 -20.35
C HIS A 53 -0.13 4.70 -20.40
N SER A 54 -0.53 4.28 -21.61
CA SER A 54 -1.69 3.39 -21.82
C SER A 54 -1.60 2.00 -21.19
N ARG A 55 -0.41 1.58 -20.73
CA ARG A 55 -0.19 0.32 -19.99
C ARG A 55 -0.19 0.48 -18.48
N LEU A 56 -0.22 1.72 -17.99
CA LEU A 56 -0.22 2.03 -16.57
C LEU A 56 -1.52 1.56 -15.94
N ARG A 57 -1.42 0.89 -14.78
CA ARG A 57 -2.55 0.49 -13.97
C ARG A 57 -2.55 1.29 -12.67
N THR A 58 -3.72 1.66 -12.18
CA THR A 58 -3.87 2.42 -10.95
C THR A 58 -4.72 1.66 -9.93
N PHE A 59 -4.24 1.63 -8.68
CA PHE A 59 -4.91 1.01 -7.54
C PHE A 59 -5.26 2.06 -6.51
N LEU A 60 -6.51 2.04 -6.04
CA LEU A 60 -6.87 2.76 -4.82
C LEU A 60 -6.55 1.88 -3.61
N THR A 61 -5.61 2.31 -2.77
CA THR A 61 -5.27 1.58 -1.55
C THR A 61 -6.20 1.98 -0.41
N ILE A 62 -6.82 0.98 0.22
CA ILE A 62 -7.73 1.16 1.35
C ILE A 62 -7.01 0.76 2.63
N THR A 63 -7.07 1.65 3.63
CA THR A 63 -6.59 1.39 4.99
C THR A 63 -7.72 1.55 6.01
N GLU A 64 -7.42 1.16 7.24
CA GLU A 64 -8.31 1.39 8.38
C GLU A 64 -8.39 2.89 8.72
N SER A 65 -9.48 3.29 9.36
CA SER A 65 -9.59 4.62 9.99
C SER A 65 -9.52 4.48 11.51
N ILE A 66 -9.43 5.62 12.21
CA ILE A 66 -9.29 5.63 13.67
C ILE A 66 -10.48 4.96 14.37
N ASN A 67 -11.68 5.06 13.79
CA ASN A 67 -12.92 4.64 14.44
C ASN A 67 -13.45 3.28 13.95
N ILE A 68 -12.88 2.72 12.89
CA ILE A 68 -13.32 1.45 12.33
C ILE A 68 -12.16 0.65 11.73
N SER A 69 -12.11 -0.62 12.09
CA SER A 69 -11.14 -1.59 11.62
C SER A 69 -11.72 -2.47 10.51
N PHE A 70 -10.85 -3.17 9.77
CA PHE A 70 -11.32 -4.21 8.86
C PHE A 70 -11.97 -5.39 9.61
N SER A 71 -11.61 -5.64 10.87
CA SER A 71 -12.27 -6.67 11.70
C SER A 71 -13.77 -6.39 11.84
N ASP A 72 -14.13 -5.13 12.08
CA ASP A 72 -15.54 -4.72 12.24
C ASP A 72 -16.38 -4.98 10.98
N LEU A 73 -15.73 -4.94 9.82
CA LEU A 73 -16.34 -5.29 8.54
C LEU A 73 -16.39 -6.81 8.36
N ALA A 74 -15.29 -7.51 8.61
CA ALA A 74 -15.19 -8.95 8.43
C ALA A 74 -16.23 -9.72 9.24
N ASP A 75 -16.63 -9.23 10.41
CA ASP A 75 -17.61 -9.89 11.27
C ASP A 75 -19.08 -9.58 10.89
N GLY A 76 -19.35 -8.44 10.23
CA GLY A 76 -20.70 -7.97 9.93
C GLY A 76 -21.12 -8.14 8.47
N SER A 77 -22.12 -8.98 8.19
CA SER A 77 -22.58 -9.26 6.82
C SER A 77 -23.13 -8.03 6.08
N SER A 78 -23.87 -7.14 6.77
CA SER A 78 -24.38 -5.90 6.18
C SER A 78 -23.28 -4.85 5.96
N LYS A 79 -22.40 -4.67 6.96
CA LYS A 79 -21.25 -3.75 6.88
C LYS A 79 -20.31 -4.13 5.74
N LEU A 80 -19.97 -5.41 5.64
CA LEU A 80 -19.14 -5.94 4.56
C LEU A 80 -19.78 -5.72 3.19
N LYS A 81 -21.11 -5.88 3.09
CA LYS A 81 -21.84 -5.61 1.85
C LYS A 81 -21.74 -4.13 1.46
N SER A 82 -21.98 -3.19 2.38
CA SER A 82 -21.84 -1.75 2.13
C SER A 82 -20.41 -1.38 1.72
N PHE A 83 -19.41 -1.96 2.41
CA PHE A 83 -18.01 -1.79 2.08
C PHE A 83 -17.69 -2.21 0.65
N VAL A 84 -18.07 -3.44 0.28
CA VAL A 84 -17.81 -4.02 -1.05
C VAL A 84 -18.52 -3.24 -2.16
N GLN A 85 -19.77 -2.85 -1.94
CA GLN A 85 -20.53 -2.05 -2.90
C GLN A 85 -19.90 -0.67 -3.10
N SER A 86 -19.48 -0.01 -2.02
CA SER A 86 -18.78 1.28 -2.10
C SER A 86 -17.44 1.14 -2.84
N CYS A 87 -16.69 0.07 -2.58
CA CYS A 87 -15.45 -0.26 -3.27
C CYS A 87 -15.63 -0.34 -4.80
N VAL A 88 -16.59 -1.14 -5.29
CA VAL A 88 -16.91 -1.25 -6.72
C VAL A 88 -17.23 0.14 -7.30
N ARG A 89 -18.14 0.86 -6.65
CA ARG A 89 -18.62 2.16 -7.10
C ARG A 89 -17.49 3.18 -7.21
N GLN A 90 -16.73 3.38 -6.14
CA GLN A 90 -15.66 4.37 -6.09
C GLN A 90 -14.53 4.07 -7.09
N THR A 91 -14.19 2.79 -7.26
CA THR A 91 -13.17 2.38 -8.25
C THR A 91 -13.58 2.81 -9.65
N ARG A 92 -14.85 2.61 -10.02
CA ARG A 92 -15.38 3.03 -11.32
C ARG A 92 -15.53 4.54 -11.47
N ILE A 93 -16.11 5.22 -10.48
CA ILE A 93 -16.32 6.67 -10.52
C ILE A 93 -15.01 7.42 -10.74
N TRP A 94 -13.96 7.02 -10.03
CA TRP A 94 -12.67 7.71 -10.06
C TRP A 94 -11.70 7.12 -11.09
N GLY A 95 -12.13 6.14 -11.87
CA GLY A 95 -11.35 5.60 -12.99
C GLY A 95 -10.17 4.71 -12.60
N PHE A 96 -10.10 4.21 -11.37
CA PHE A 96 -9.07 3.25 -10.95
C PHE A 96 -9.25 1.89 -11.63
N ASP A 97 -8.15 1.19 -11.90
CA ASP A 97 -8.17 -0.16 -12.49
C ASP A 97 -8.38 -1.25 -11.44
N GLY A 98 -8.15 -0.93 -10.16
CA GLY A 98 -8.34 -1.88 -9.07
C GLY A 98 -8.28 -1.27 -7.68
N ILE A 99 -8.41 -2.15 -6.70
CA ILE A 99 -8.30 -1.85 -5.27
C ILE A 99 -7.16 -2.64 -4.66
N ASN A 100 -6.46 -2.04 -3.71
CA ASN A 100 -5.49 -2.73 -2.87
C ASN A 100 -5.92 -2.65 -1.40
N ILE A 101 -6.08 -3.79 -0.71
CA ILE A 101 -6.37 -3.82 0.73
C ILE A 101 -5.06 -3.83 1.51
N LYS A 102 -4.81 -2.79 2.30
CA LYS A 102 -3.63 -2.67 3.17
C LYS A 102 -4.06 -2.75 4.62
N TRP A 103 -4.10 -3.98 5.15
CA TRP A 103 -4.40 -4.26 6.55
C TRP A 103 -3.14 -4.68 7.29
N ARG A 104 -2.62 -3.80 8.15
CA ARG A 104 -1.31 -4.01 8.79
C ARG A 104 -1.27 -5.20 9.74
N ARG A 105 -2.28 -5.33 10.61
CA ARG A 105 -2.31 -6.35 11.66
C ARG A 105 -3.67 -7.03 11.71
N PRO A 106 -4.03 -7.83 10.69
CA PRO A 106 -5.21 -8.66 10.77
C PRO A 106 -5.09 -9.63 11.96
N PRO A 107 -6.16 -9.87 12.73
CA PRO A 107 -6.12 -10.81 13.86
C PRO A 107 -5.86 -12.26 13.39
N ARG A 108 -6.22 -12.56 12.14
CA ARG A 108 -5.96 -13.82 11.44
C ARG A 108 -6.11 -13.60 9.94
N LEU A 109 -5.41 -14.39 9.12
CA LEU A 109 -5.46 -14.28 7.66
C LEU A 109 -6.87 -14.56 7.10
N GLY A 110 -7.63 -15.48 7.69
CA GLY A 110 -9.00 -15.80 7.27
C GLY A 110 -9.96 -14.61 7.27
N SER A 111 -9.77 -13.63 8.15
CA SER A 111 -10.58 -12.40 8.15
C SER A 111 -10.30 -11.55 6.90
N LEU A 112 -9.04 -11.45 6.48
CA LEU A 112 -8.67 -10.80 5.22
C LEU A 112 -9.20 -11.59 4.02
N VAL A 113 -9.05 -12.93 4.02
CA VAL A 113 -9.57 -13.81 2.96
C VAL A 113 -11.07 -13.58 2.76
N ARG A 114 -11.84 -13.46 3.84
CA ARG A 114 -13.28 -13.18 3.77
C ARG A 114 -13.58 -11.87 3.05
N ILE A 115 -12.91 -10.78 3.39
CA ILE A 115 -13.10 -9.48 2.74
C ILE A 115 -12.77 -9.58 1.24
N VAL A 116 -11.61 -10.16 0.93
CA VAL A 116 -11.10 -10.33 -0.44
C VAL A 116 -12.02 -11.22 -1.27
N GLN A 117 -12.58 -12.28 -0.68
CA GLN A 117 -13.54 -13.16 -1.33
C GLN A 117 -14.80 -12.39 -1.76
N HIS A 118 -15.37 -11.58 -0.88
CA HIS A 118 -16.54 -10.77 -1.21
C HIS A 118 -16.25 -9.71 -2.29
N LEU A 119 -15.09 -9.05 -2.22
CA LEU A 119 -14.64 -8.13 -3.27
C LEU A 119 -14.50 -8.84 -4.62
N ARG A 120 -13.82 -9.99 -4.66
CA ARG A 120 -13.63 -10.76 -5.90
C ARG A 120 -14.96 -11.22 -6.50
N THR A 121 -15.89 -11.71 -5.69
CA THR A 121 -17.22 -12.09 -6.14
C THR A 121 -17.94 -10.89 -6.77
N SER A 122 -17.99 -9.76 -6.05
CA SER A 122 -18.68 -8.57 -6.55
C SER A 122 -18.03 -7.97 -7.80
N PHE A 123 -16.70 -7.99 -7.92
CA PHE A 123 -15.98 -7.55 -9.12
C PHE A 123 -16.27 -8.46 -10.33
N SER A 124 -16.46 -9.76 -10.10
CA SER A 124 -16.75 -10.72 -11.17
C SER A 124 -18.21 -10.60 -11.64
N GLU A 125 -19.13 -10.37 -10.71
CA GLU A 125 -20.53 -10.09 -11.00
C GLU A 125 -20.69 -8.79 -11.78
N GLU A 126 -20.08 -7.69 -11.32
CA GLU A 126 -20.12 -6.39 -12.01
C GLU A 126 -19.57 -6.47 -13.43
N LYS A 127 -18.40 -7.12 -13.60
CA LYS A 127 -17.83 -7.37 -14.94
C LYS A 127 -18.83 -8.06 -15.86
N THR A 128 -19.51 -9.09 -15.37
CA THR A 128 -20.39 -9.95 -16.19
C THR A 128 -21.70 -9.25 -16.50
N LEU A 129 -22.32 -8.64 -15.50
CA LEU A 129 -23.62 -7.96 -15.63
C LEU A 129 -23.51 -6.68 -16.47
N MET A 130 -22.43 -5.91 -16.30
CA MET A 130 -22.26 -4.61 -16.96
C MET A 130 -21.37 -4.68 -18.20
N ASN A 131 -20.80 -5.84 -18.53
CA ASN A 131 -19.83 -6.03 -19.60
C ASN A 131 -18.63 -5.06 -19.53
N LEU A 132 -18.07 -4.88 -18.33
CA LEU A 132 -16.99 -3.94 -18.06
C LEU A 132 -15.62 -4.64 -17.94
N PRO A 133 -14.48 -3.93 -18.13
CA PRO A 133 -13.16 -4.49 -17.90
C PRO A 133 -13.00 -5.02 -16.47
N LYS A 134 -12.33 -6.15 -16.29
CA LYS A 134 -12.10 -6.75 -14.96
C LYS A 134 -11.40 -5.76 -14.03
N LEU A 135 -11.98 -5.49 -12.86
CA LEU A 135 -11.29 -4.79 -11.78
C LEU A 135 -10.21 -5.67 -11.14
N LEU A 136 -9.04 -5.09 -10.93
CA LEU A 136 -7.91 -5.74 -10.28
C LEU A 136 -8.05 -5.70 -8.77
N LEU A 137 -7.59 -6.77 -8.11
CA LEU A 137 -7.62 -6.87 -6.65
C LEU A 137 -6.23 -7.20 -6.13
N GLY A 138 -5.66 -6.27 -5.38
CA GLY A 138 -4.40 -6.41 -4.67
C GLY A 138 -4.60 -6.53 -3.16
N VAL A 139 -3.61 -7.10 -2.49
CA VAL A 139 -3.48 -7.05 -1.04
C VAL A 139 -2.04 -6.70 -0.65
N THR A 140 -1.87 -5.91 0.39
CA THR A 140 -0.58 -5.68 1.03
C THR A 140 -0.44 -6.58 2.24
N LEU A 141 0.58 -7.43 2.21
CA LEU A 141 1.03 -8.30 3.29
C LEU A 141 2.30 -7.74 3.92
N PHE A 142 2.45 -7.91 5.22
CA PHE A 142 3.55 -7.35 6.01
C PHE A 142 4.50 -8.47 6.44
N GLY A 143 5.75 -8.13 6.77
CA GLY A 143 6.78 -9.14 7.00
C GLY A 143 6.62 -10.02 8.25
N ASP A 144 5.58 -9.83 9.07
CA ASP A 144 5.28 -10.71 10.20
C ASP A 144 4.76 -12.07 9.71
N ILE A 145 5.67 -13.03 9.67
CA ILE A 145 5.42 -14.38 9.14
C ILE A 145 4.37 -15.16 9.93
N THR A 146 4.16 -14.84 11.21
CA THR A 146 3.24 -15.58 12.09
C THR A 146 1.77 -15.47 11.67
N ILE A 147 1.45 -14.49 10.82
CA ILE A 147 0.11 -14.30 10.25
C ILE A 147 -0.18 -15.33 9.15
N TYR A 148 0.85 -15.94 8.55
CA TYR A 148 0.73 -16.76 7.33
C TYR A 148 0.87 -18.27 7.56
N ASP A 149 0.77 -18.73 8.82
CA ASP A 149 0.97 -20.14 9.21
C ASP A 149 -0.09 -21.10 8.63
N ASP A 150 -1.26 -20.60 8.20
CA ASP A 150 -2.30 -21.41 7.57
C ASP A 150 -2.16 -21.46 6.03
N PHE A 151 -1.64 -22.59 5.54
CA PHE A 151 -1.43 -22.85 4.11
C PHE A 151 -2.72 -22.80 3.28
N GLU A 152 -3.86 -23.22 3.83
CA GLU A 152 -5.13 -23.22 3.09
C GLU A 152 -5.67 -21.80 2.90
N GLU A 153 -5.54 -20.97 3.94
CA GLU A 153 -5.92 -19.55 3.87
C GLU A 153 -5.02 -18.78 2.88
N VAL A 154 -3.70 -19.01 2.91
CA VAL A 154 -2.75 -18.40 1.95
C VAL A 154 -3.05 -18.84 0.52
N ALA A 155 -3.27 -20.14 0.28
CA ALA A 155 -3.61 -20.65 -1.04
C ALA A 155 -4.95 -20.10 -1.55
N THR A 156 -5.93 -19.92 -0.67
CA THR A 156 -7.22 -19.30 -1.01
C THR A 156 -7.04 -17.84 -1.36
N LEU A 157 -6.29 -17.07 -0.56
CA LEU A 157 -5.97 -15.68 -0.85
C LEU A 157 -5.32 -15.54 -2.23
N ASN A 158 -4.30 -16.35 -2.51
CA ASN A 158 -3.58 -16.37 -3.78
C ASN A 158 -4.50 -16.57 -5.00
N LYS A 159 -5.56 -17.39 -4.88
CA LYS A 159 -6.55 -17.59 -5.96
C LYS A 159 -7.44 -16.37 -6.19
N LEU A 160 -7.71 -15.60 -5.14
CA LEU A 160 -8.65 -14.47 -5.20
C LEU A 160 -8.00 -13.18 -5.69
N VAL A 161 -6.72 -12.98 -5.42
CA VAL A 161 -6.02 -11.73 -5.75
C VAL A 161 -5.29 -11.81 -7.10
N ASP A 162 -5.15 -10.66 -7.74
CA ASP A 162 -4.32 -10.50 -8.94
C ASP A 162 -2.85 -10.21 -8.56
N GLN A 163 -2.62 -9.50 -7.45
CA GLN A 163 -1.29 -9.11 -6.98
C GLN A 163 -1.21 -9.17 -5.45
N VAL A 164 -0.02 -9.49 -4.95
CA VAL A 164 0.35 -9.46 -3.53
C VAL A 164 1.53 -8.50 -3.38
N THR A 165 1.35 -7.42 -2.64
CA THR A 165 2.45 -6.54 -2.26
C THR A 165 3.03 -7.01 -0.93
N LEU A 166 4.31 -7.36 -0.87
CA LEU A 166 4.99 -7.70 0.39
C LEU A 166 5.79 -6.50 0.91
N LEU A 167 5.46 -6.00 2.09
CA LEU A 167 6.23 -4.95 2.79
C LEU A 167 6.91 -5.56 4.02
N ALA A 168 8.18 -5.92 3.89
CA ALA A 168 8.99 -6.52 4.96
C ALA A 168 9.91 -5.47 5.62
N PHE A 169 9.30 -4.43 6.19
CA PHE A 169 9.99 -3.31 6.85
C PHE A 169 9.55 -3.21 8.31
N ASN A 170 10.43 -2.74 9.19
CA ASN A 170 10.09 -2.41 10.58
C ASN A 170 9.54 -0.99 10.61
N ASP A 171 8.34 -0.75 11.19
CA ASP A 171 7.82 0.60 11.39
C ASP A 171 8.60 1.31 12.52
N VAL A 172 8.61 2.65 12.54
CA VAL A 172 9.26 3.42 13.63
C VAL A 172 8.75 2.96 15.01
N GLU A 173 7.44 2.68 15.10
CA GLU A 173 6.75 2.30 16.32
C GLU A 173 7.12 0.89 16.81
N ASP A 174 7.60 0.00 15.93
CA ASP A 174 8.00 -1.37 16.27
C ASP A 174 9.33 -1.42 17.04
N GLY A 175 10.12 -0.34 16.96
CA GLY A 175 11.40 -0.17 17.65
C GLY A 175 11.27 0.10 19.15
N ALA A 176 10.51 -0.72 19.89
CA ALA A 176 10.10 -0.59 21.29
C ALA A 176 11.23 -0.18 22.27
N GLY A 177 11.60 1.11 22.25
CA GLY A 177 12.75 1.64 22.99
C GLY A 177 14.09 1.07 22.54
N ARG A 178 14.21 0.54 21.31
CA ARG A 178 15.46 -0.03 20.79
C ARG A 178 15.68 0.29 19.31
N THR A 179 16.93 0.52 18.91
CA THR A 179 17.31 0.73 17.51
C THR A 179 17.13 -0.55 16.70
N GLN A 180 16.55 -0.46 15.51
CA GLN A 180 16.37 -1.58 14.58
C GLN A 180 16.69 -1.14 13.15
N LEU A 181 17.12 -2.08 12.30
CA LEU A 181 17.28 -1.80 10.88
C LEU A 181 15.92 -1.62 10.23
N VAL A 182 15.79 -0.67 9.30
CA VAL A 182 14.47 -0.36 8.71
C VAL A 182 13.94 -1.46 7.79
N SER A 183 14.81 -2.12 7.02
CA SER A 183 14.38 -3.16 6.07
C SER A 183 15.45 -4.23 5.81
N PRO A 184 15.94 -4.95 6.83
CA PRO A 184 17.03 -5.91 6.62
C PRO A 184 16.68 -6.96 5.56
N LEU A 185 17.64 -7.30 4.69
CA LEU A 185 17.47 -8.35 3.68
C LEU A 185 17.42 -9.74 4.33
N TYR A 186 18.30 -9.98 5.31
CA TYR A 186 18.39 -11.23 6.05
C TYR A 186 18.26 -10.96 7.55
N GLY A 187 17.69 -11.91 8.29
CA GLY A 187 17.65 -11.86 9.75
C GLY A 187 19.00 -12.20 10.36
N LYS A 188 19.31 -11.60 11.51
CA LYS A 188 20.55 -11.94 12.23
C LYS A 188 20.49 -13.37 12.75
N LYS A 189 21.57 -14.13 12.53
CA LYS A 189 21.82 -15.35 13.33
C LYS A 189 21.93 -14.92 14.79
N VAL A 190 20.93 -15.27 15.60
CA VAL A 190 21.00 -15.11 17.06
C VAL A 190 22.21 -15.92 17.52
N LYS A 191 23.29 -15.25 17.93
CA LYS A 191 24.31 -15.90 18.74
C LYS A 191 23.65 -16.22 20.06
N THR A 192 23.22 -17.47 20.23
CA THR A 192 22.84 -18.00 21.53
C THR A 192 24.10 -17.94 22.40
N PHE A 193 24.14 -16.95 23.30
CA PHE A 193 25.10 -17.01 24.40
C PHE A 193 24.68 -18.21 25.27
N PRO A 194 25.57 -19.18 25.54
CA PRO A 194 25.27 -20.21 26.52
C PRO A 194 24.90 -19.51 27.82
N GLU A 195 23.74 -19.83 28.40
CA GLU A 195 23.44 -19.42 29.77
C GLU A 195 24.57 -19.95 30.65
N ASP A 196 25.32 -19.03 31.24
CA ASP A 196 26.35 -19.36 32.22
C ASP A 196 25.69 -20.19 33.33
N ALA A 197 26.16 -21.43 33.45
CA ALA A 197 25.88 -22.31 34.57
C ALA A 197 26.47 -21.71 35.86
N GLY A 198 25.72 -20.78 36.46
CA GLY A 198 26.03 -20.13 37.72
C GLY A 198 24.93 -20.39 38.74
N SER A 199 25.02 -21.52 39.42
CA SER A 199 24.14 -21.93 40.51
C SER A 199 24.03 -20.88 41.62
N ALA A 200 22.82 -20.36 41.87
CA ALA A 200 22.47 -19.72 43.13
C ALA A 200 21.20 -20.38 43.70
N LYS A 201 21.39 -21.10 44.81
CA LYS A 201 20.37 -21.84 45.57
C LYS A 201 19.24 -20.91 46.03
N LYS A 202 17.98 -21.30 45.76
CA LYS A 202 16.78 -20.74 46.40
C LYS A 202 16.45 -21.56 47.67
N PRO A 203 16.25 -20.96 48.85
CA PRO A 203 15.83 -21.71 50.02
C PRO A 203 14.33 -21.98 50.02
N SER A 204 13.98 -23.18 50.47
CA SER A 204 12.65 -23.76 50.67
C SER A 204 11.98 -23.28 51.95
N THR A 205 10.66 -23.11 51.92
CA THR A 205 9.66 -23.30 53.01
C THR A 205 8.33 -22.70 52.52
N THR A 206 7.11 -23.20 52.74
CA THR A 206 6.53 -24.47 53.22
C THR A 206 5.02 -24.35 52.89
N GLN A 207 4.36 -25.49 52.66
CA GLN A 207 2.90 -25.59 52.47
C GLN A 207 2.09 -25.14 53.69
N ALA A 208 0.91 -24.56 53.44
CA ALA A 208 -0.26 -24.71 54.29
C ALA A 208 -1.51 -24.83 53.41
N THR A 209 -2.23 -25.91 53.63
CA THR A 209 -3.50 -26.37 53.05
C THR A 209 -4.70 -25.62 53.63
N GLU A 210 -5.77 -25.43 52.85
CA GLU A 210 -7.16 -25.62 53.32
C GLU A 210 -8.16 -25.67 52.15
N ASP A 211 -8.78 -26.84 52.00
CA ASP A 211 -10.10 -27.12 51.39
C ASP A 211 -11.20 -26.35 52.18
N THR A 212 -12.38 -25.92 51.71
CA THR A 212 -13.40 -26.56 50.85
C THR A 212 -14.67 -25.67 50.76
N HIS A 213 -15.59 -26.01 49.82
CA HIS A 213 -17.07 -25.86 49.81
C HIS A 213 -17.75 -24.50 49.47
N GLY A 214 -18.40 -24.44 48.28
CA GLY A 214 -19.86 -24.50 48.17
C GLY A 214 -20.72 -23.23 47.94
N ILE A 215 -21.53 -23.30 46.86
CA ILE A 215 -22.95 -22.89 46.73
C ILE A 215 -23.30 -21.56 46.00
N TYR A 216 -24.15 -21.74 44.97
CA TYR A 216 -25.00 -20.80 44.21
C TYR A 216 -25.82 -19.82 45.07
N HIS A 217 -26.12 -18.61 44.56
CA HIS A 217 -27.50 -18.11 44.49
C HIS A 217 -27.67 -16.85 43.60
N GLN A 218 -28.74 -16.91 42.81
CA GLN A 218 -29.48 -15.83 42.12
C GLN A 218 -29.83 -14.64 43.02
N ASN A 219 -30.04 -13.48 42.41
CA ASN A 219 -31.13 -12.57 42.78
C ASN A 219 -31.64 -11.81 41.54
N ASP A 220 -32.83 -12.20 41.09
CA ASP A 220 -33.79 -11.36 40.37
C ASP A 220 -34.50 -10.41 41.35
N ASN A 221 -35.00 -9.27 40.85
CA ASN A 221 -36.21 -8.53 41.26
C ASN A 221 -36.16 -7.13 40.60
N ILE A 222 -37.21 -6.46 40.08
CA ILE A 222 -38.67 -6.66 39.99
C ILE A 222 -39.18 -5.71 38.88
N ALA A 223 -40.25 -6.10 38.20
CA ALA A 223 -40.98 -5.33 37.19
C ALA A 223 -41.93 -4.26 37.81
N LEU A 224 -42.20 -3.18 37.06
CA LEU A 224 -43.44 -2.39 37.17
C LEU A 224 -43.95 -2.03 35.76
N ARG A 225 -45.17 -2.50 35.45
CA ARG A 225 -46.01 -2.08 34.32
C ARG A 225 -46.94 -0.95 34.79
N PHE A 226 -47.19 0.02 33.91
CA PHE A 226 -48.46 0.76 33.83
C PHE A 226 -48.87 0.90 32.36
N ASN A 227 -50.19 0.85 32.13
CA ASN A 227 -50.87 0.79 30.84
C ASN A 227 -52.02 1.81 30.85
N SER A 228 -52.20 2.58 29.78
CA SER A 228 -53.47 3.25 29.38
C SER A 228 -53.24 3.94 28.00
N SER A 229 -53.82 3.46 26.88
CA SER A 229 -55.08 3.91 26.21
C SER A 229 -55.11 5.42 25.87
N SER A 230 -55.61 5.95 24.75
CA SER A 230 -56.30 5.50 23.51
C SER A 230 -56.53 6.76 22.62
N ASP A 231 -56.81 6.56 21.32
CA ASP A 231 -57.56 7.46 20.39
C ASP A 231 -56.92 8.80 19.90
N SER A 232 -57.04 9.32 18.67
CA SER A 232 -57.90 9.06 17.50
C SER A 232 -57.41 9.79 16.21
N LYS A 233 -57.68 9.16 15.06
CA LYS A 233 -58.19 9.65 13.74
C LYS A 233 -57.72 10.97 13.06
N ALA A 234 -57.23 10.77 11.83
CA ALA A 234 -57.71 11.28 10.52
C ALA A 234 -57.48 12.74 10.08
N ALA A 235 -56.82 12.90 8.92
CA ALA A 235 -57.33 13.70 7.79
C ALA A 235 -56.64 13.28 6.47
N THR A 236 -57.48 13.04 5.46
CA THR A 236 -57.18 12.59 4.08
C THR A 236 -57.24 13.77 3.12
N SER A 237 -56.46 13.76 2.03
CA SER A 237 -56.78 14.42 0.73
C SER A 237 -55.65 14.11 -0.27
N GLN A 238 -55.80 13.13 -1.18
CA GLN A 238 -56.36 13.25 -2.54
C GLN A 238 -55.46 13.98 -3.55
N ILE A 239 -54.76 13.22 -4.41
CA ILE A 239 -54.73 13.45 -5.86
C ILE A 239 -54.81 12.07 -6.52
N ALA A 240 -55.81 11.91 -7.40
CA ALA A 240 -56.13 10.69 -8.13
C ALA A 240 -55.57 10.72 -9.56
N ASP A 241 -55.29 9.51 -10.05
CA ASP A 241 -55.38 9.02 -11.44
C ASP A 241 -54.68 9.78 -12.58
N THR A 242 -53.64 9.16 -13.12
CA THR A 242 -53.55 8.92 -14.57
C THR A 242 -53.10 7.49 -14.80
N THR A 243 -54.01 6.71 -15.37
CA THR A 243 -53.94 5.29 -15.60
C THR A 243 -53.17 4.99 -16.89
N ALA A 244 -52.44 3.87 -16.87
CA ALA A 244 -52.20 2.98 -18.01
C ALA A 244 -51.37 3.50 -19.21
N GLU A 245 -50.04 3.34 -19.12
CA GLU A 245 -49.26 2.96 -20.32
C GLU A 245 -47.93 2.22 -20.07
N ASN A 246 -47.44 2.10 -18.83
CA ASN A 246 -46.19 1.37 -18.56
C ASN A 246 -46.43 0.01 -17.91
N LYS A 247 -46.87 -0.96 -18.70
CA LYS A 247 -46.79 -2.38 -18.34
C LYS A 247 -46.02 -3.12 -19.41
N ILE A 248 -44.70 -3.15 -19.24
CA ILE A 248 -43.75 -4.27 -19.36
C ILE A 248 -42.37 -3.60 -19.20
N MET A 249 -41.88 -3.52 -17.96
CA MET A 249 -40.45 -3.39 -17.70
C MET A 249 -40.01 -4.68 -17.03
N ASP A 250 -38.99 -5.30 -17.61
CA ASP A 250 -38.39 -6.51 -17.08
C ASP A 250 -37.70 -6.21 -15.73
N LYS A 251 -37.71 -7.18 -14.82
CA LYS A 251 -37.21 -7.01 -13.44
C LYS A 251 -35.73 -6.62 -13.43
N GLN A 252 -34.97 -7.10 -14.41
CA GLN A 252 -33.56 -6.77 -14.62
C GLN A 252 -33.33 -5.28 -14.97
N GLN A 253 -34.20 -4.70 -15.79
CA GLN A 253 -34.08 -3.31 -16.25
C GLN A 253 -34.48 -2.29 -15.17
N THR A 254 -35.31 -2.75 -14.21
CA THR A 254 -35.73 -1.94 -13.05
C THR A 254 -34.61 -1.87 -12.00
N ASP A 255 -33.81 -2.93 -11.87
CA ASP A 255 -32.63 -2.94 -10.99
C ASP A 255 -31.49 -2.09 -11.57
N ASP A 256 -31.30 -2.10 -12.90
CA ASP A 256 -30.34 -1.24 -13.61
C ASP A 256 -30.68 0.25 -13.48
N TRP A 257 -31.97 0.61 -13.63
CA TRP A 257 -32.43 1.98 -13.42
C TRP A 257 -32.34 2.40 -11.95
N THR A 258 -32.56 1.48 -11.01
CA THR A 258 -32.38 1.76 -9.57
C THR A 258 -30.91 2.01 -9.26
N TYR A 259 -29.99 1.24 -9.87
CA TYR A 259 -28.55 1.42 -9.72
C TYR A 259 -28.06 2.76 -10.29
N ILE A 260 -28.51 3.14 -11.49
CA ILE A 260 -28.18 4.43 -12.12
C ILE A 260 -28.78 5.60 -11.33
N ASN A 261 -30.03 5.51 -10.88
CA ASN A 261 -30.65 6.56 -10.06
C ASN A 261 -29.99 6.71 -8.69
N ASN A 262 -29.55 5.61 -8.07
CA ASN A 262 -28.76 5.68 -6.85
C ASN A 262 -27.40 6.33 -7.12
N LEU A 263 -26.75 6.03 -8.25
CA LEU A 263 -25.48 6.66 -8.65
C LEU A 263 -25.63 8.18 -8.83
N VAL A 264 -26.70 8.62 -9.49
CA VAL A 264 -26.99 10.05 -9.74
C VAL A 264 -27.47 10.77 -8.47
N SER A 265 -28.31 10.14 -7.66
CA SER A 265 -28.76 10.66 -6.36
C SER A 265 -27.60 10.80 -5.37
N ASP A 266 -26.65 9.87 -5.39
CA ASP A 266 -25.52 9.87 -4.47
C ASP A 266 -24.45 10.89 -4.89
N LEU A 267 -24.26 11.14 -6.19
CA LEU A 267 -23.47 12.30 -6.66
C LEU A 267 -24.04 13.62 -6.14
N SER A 268 -25.37 13.72 -6.04
CA SER A 268 -26.04 14.89 -5.43
C SER A 268 -25.92 14.94 -3.91
N GLN A 269 -25.86 13.79 -3.21
CA GLN A 269 -25.64 13.75 -1.76
C GLN A 269 -24.21 14.08 -1.36
N VAL A 270 -23.22 13.57 -2.12
CA VAL A 270 -21.79 13.88 -1.93
C VAL A 270 -21.53 15.38 -2.16
N TYR A 271 -22.24 16.01 -3.10
CA TYR A 271 -22.22 17.47 -3.26
C TYR A 271 -22.82 18.22 -2.05
N SER A 272 -23.81 17.64 -1.38
CA SER A 272 -24.49 18.28 -0.25
C SER A 272 -23.76 18.13 1.11
N SER A 273 -23.09 17.00 1.37
CA SER A 273 -22.42 16.75 2.66
C SER A 273 -21.12 17.54 2.85
N VAL A 274 -20.51 18.01 1.76
CA VAL A 274 -19.27 18.80 1.77
C VAL A 274 -19.54 20.29 2.04
N SER A 275 -20.79 20.74 1.87
CA SER A 275 -21.18 22.13 2.12
C SER A 275 -21.31 22.52 3.60
N SER A 276 -21.10 21.59 4.53
CA SER A 276 -21.23 21.81 5.98
C SER A 276 -19.94 21.47 6.73
N GLY A 277 -18.89 22.27 6.55
CA GLY A 277 -17.62 22.13 7.28
C GLY A 277 -17.68 22.55 8.76
N THR A 278 -16.72 22.02 9.54
CA THR A 278 -16.23 22.29 10.93
C THR A 278 -16.31 21.04 11.83
N THR A 279 -15.32 20.57 12.61
CA THR A 279 -14.18 21.18 13.35
C THR A 279 -13.16 20.10 13.83
N GLU A 280 -11.96 20.55 14.22
CA GLU A 280 -10.87 19.88 14.98
C GLU A 280 -11.30 18.95 16.15
N ARG A 281 -10.55 17.86 16.42
CA ARG A 281 -9.72 17.67 17.66
C ARG A 281 -9.18 16.25 17.93
N SER A 282 -7.94 16.26 18.44
CA SER A 282 -7.26 15.36 19.40
C SER A 282 -6.99 13.89 19.05
N VAL A 283 -5.69 13.56 19.02
CA VAL A 283 -5.10 12.21 18.93
C VAL A 283 -5.02 11.57 20.32
N PRO A 284 -5.67 10.41 20.58
CA PRO A 284 -5.45 9.65 21.80
C PRO A 284 -4.40 8.55 21.62
N LYS A 285 -3.56 8.37 22.64
CA LYS A 285 -2.49 7.35 22.72
C LYS A 285 -3.06 5.93 22.70
N MET A 286 -2.59 5.11 21.77
CA MET A 286 -2.93 3.69 21.68
C MET A 286 -2.14 2.86 22.72
N SER A 287 -2.84 1.91 23.34
CA SER A 287 -2.39 1.04 24.43
C SER A 287 -1.25 0.10 24.00
N LYS A 288 -0.11 0.16 24.70
CA LYS A 288 1.02 -0.77 24.54
C LYS A 288 0.64 -2.14 25.10
N ARG A 289 0.38 -3.10 24.22
CA ARG A 289 0.52 -4.52 24.56
C ARG A 289 1.91 -4.98 24.09
N ALA A 290 2.86 -5.03 25.02
CA ALA A 290 4.15 -5.65 24.77
C ALA A 290 3.94 -7.17 24.62
N THR A 291 4.15 -7.70 23.43
CA THR A 291 4.26 -9.13 23.19
C THR A 291 5.73 -9.50 22.93
N ALA A 292 6.08 -10.67 23.44
CA ALA A 292 7.42 -11.25 23.48
C ALA A 292 8.14 -11.21 22.11
N SER A 293 9.47 -10.98 22.18
CA SER A 293 10.49 -11.15 21.13
C SER A 293 10.01 -11.90 19.87
N SER A 294 9.36 -11.20 18.94
CA SER A 294 9.19 -11.70 17.58
C SER A 294 10.56 -11.70 16.89
N ALA A 295 10.83 -12.71 16.07
CA ALA A 295 12.00 -12.70 15.20
C ALA A 295 12.06 -11.39 14.39
N GLU A 296 13.26 -10.89 14.12
CA GLU A 296 13.47 -9.67 13.33
C GLU A 296 12.83 -9.84 11.94
N VAL A 297 11.89 -8.95 11.59
CA VAL A 297 11.28 -8.92 10.25
C VAL A 297 12.36 -8.64 9.22
N ASN A 298 12.45 -9.49 8.19
CA ASN A 298 13.42 -9.34 7.12
C ASN A 298 12.87 -9.84 5.77
N LEU A 299 13.38 -9.29 4.67
CA LEU A 299 12.85 -9.53 3.33
C LEU A 299 12.97 -11.01 2.89
N HIS A 300 14.06 -11.69 3.23
CA HIS A 300 14.29 -13.08 2.87
C HIS A 300 13.26 -14.02 3.49
N ASP A 301 13.14 -13.99 4.81
CA ASP A 301 12.24 -14.89 5.55
C ASP A 301 10.78 -14.60 5.22
N SER A 302 10.39 -13.33 5.11
CA SER A 302 9.02 -12.96 4.75
C SER A 302 8.66 -13.40 3.33
N LEU A 303 9.56 -13.23 2.35
CA LEU A 303 9.32 -13.70 0.99
C LEU A 303 9.24 -15.23 0.93
N ASN A 304 10.17 -15.93 1.58
CA ASN A 304 10.19 -17.38 1.61
C ASN A 304 8.96 -17.96 2.29
N ALA A 305 8.46 -17.33 3.35
CA ALA A 305 7.22 -17.71 3.99
C ALA A 305 6.07 -17.67 2.98
N LEU A 306 5.83 -16.54 2.31
CA LEU A 306 4.73 -16.43 1.34
C LEU A 306 4.84 -17.47 0.21
N VAL A 307 6.03 -17.65 -0.35
CA VAL A 307 6.27 -18.60 -1.44
C VAL A 307 6.05 -20.04 -0.99
N THR A 308 6.58 -20.42 0.18
CA THR A 308 6.45 -21.78 0.71
C THR A 308 4.99 -22.11 1.06
N HIS A 309 4.22 -21.11 1.48
CA HIS A 309 2.79 -21.25 1.76
C HIS A 309 1.91 -21.13 0.50
N GLY A 310 2.50 -21.04 -0.70
CA GLY A 310 1.79 -21.22 -1.97
C GLY A 310 1.34 -19.94 -2.67
N VAL A 311 1.87 -18.76 -2.28
CA VAL A 311 1.72 -17.55 -3.08
C VAL A 311 2.56 -17.68 -4.34
N ASP A 312 1.95 -17.46 -5.51
CA ASP A 312 2.66 -17.50 -6.78
C ASP A 312 3.66 -16.34 -6.85
N LYS A 313 4.94 -16.65 -7.05
CA LYS A 313 6.02 -15.67 -7.18
C LYS A 313 5.68 -14.61 -8.22
N SER A 314 5.03 -14.96 -9.33
CA SER A 314 4.68 -14.01 -10.39
C SER A 314 3.62 -13.00 -9.99
N LYS A 315 2.92 -13.19 -8.86
CA LYS A 315 1.97 -12.24 -8.28
C LYS A 315 2.59 -11.34 -7.22
N ILE A 316 3.79 -11.65 -6.73
CA ILE A 316 4.42 -10.93 -5.63
C ILE A 316 5.16 -9.69 -6.16
N ASN A 317 4.75 -8.53 -5.67
CA ASN A 317 5.46 -7.26 -5.77
C ASN A 317 6.13 -6.98 -4.42
N ALA A 318 7.42 -7.27 -4.28
CA ALA A 318 8.12 -7.07 -3.01
C ALA A 318 8.63 -5.64 -2.85
N GLY A 319 8.46 -5.07 -1.66
CA GLY A 319 8.78 -3.68 -1.36
C GLY A 319 10.27 -3.40 -1.17
N ILE A 320 10.69 -2.23 -1.64
CA ILE A 320 11.86 -1.48 -1.22
C ILE A 320 11.38 -0.16 -0.61
N THR A 321 11.84 0.16 0.60
CA THR A 321 11.51 1.42 1.26
C THR A 321 12.53 2.52 0.91
N LEU A 322 12.06 3.73 0.67
CA LEU A 322 12.84 4.97 0.59
C LEU A 322 12.70 5.80 1.87
N ILE A 323 12.10 5.22 2.89
CA ILE A 323 11.92 5.78 4.23
C ILE A 323 12.79 4.97 5.19
N GLY A 324 13.72 5.66 5.83
CA GLY A 324 14.52 5.24 6.97
C GLY A 324 13.99 5.83 8.29
N HIS A 325 14.57 5.39 9.40
CA HIS A 325 14.14 5.72 10.76
C HIS A 325 15.28 6.27 11.61
N SER A 326 15.00 7.35 12.34
CA SER A 326 15.90 7.97 13.31
C SER A 326 15.42 7.81 14.74
N TYR A 327 16.36 7.51 15.64
CA TYR A 327 16.13 7.31 17.06
C TYR A 327 17.11 8.12 17.91
N SER A 328 16.67 8.51 19.09
CA SER A 328 17.50 9.08 20.15
C SER A 328 17.98 7.97 21.08
N LEU A 329 19.27 7.69 21.12
CA LEU A 329 19.92 6.70 21.99
C LEU A 329 19.87 7.15 23.45
N VAL A 330 19.75 6.19 24.37
CA VAL A 330 19.92 6.46 25.80
C VAL A 330 21.38 6.77 26.16
N SER A 331 22.32 6.16 25.43
CA SER A 331 23.77 6.29 25.67
C SER A 331 24.50 6.21 24.34
N GLU A 332 25.38 7.19 24.10
CA GLU A 332 26.21 7.26 22.88
C GLU A 332 27.18 6.09 22.77
N ASP A 333 27.61 5.52 23.91
CA ASP A 333 28.51 4.36 23.97
C ASP A 333 27.83 3.07 23.48
N HIS A 334 26.49 3.05 23.44
CA HIS A 334 25.68 1.93 22.98
C HIS A 334 24.95 2.33 21.70
N HIS A 335 25.63 2.17 20.58
CA HIS A 335 25.18 2.64 19.25
C HIS A 335 25.04 1.49 18.22
N GLY A 336 25.05 0.24 18.69
CA GLY A 336 24.81 -0.93 17.86
C GLY A 336 23.32 -1.12 17.57
N ILE A 337 22.99 -2.01 16.63
CA ILE A 337 21.62 -2.50 16.47
C ILE A 337 21.15 -3.08 17.81
N ASN A 338 19.86 -2.93 18.09
CA ASN A 338 19.24 -3.27 19.36
C ASN A 338 19.76 -2.46 20.56
N ALA A 339 20.37 -1.28 20.38
CA ALA A 339 20.70 -0.37 21.47
C ALA A 339 19.44 0.31 22.04
N SER A 340 19.44 0.66 23.32
CA SER A 340 18.29 1.31 23.97
C SER A 340 18.10 2.76 23.48
N THR A 341 16.84 3.15 23.24
CA THR A 341 16.45 4.47 22.73
C THR A 341 15.43 5.15 23.66
N LEU A 342 15.45 6.48 23.68
CA LEU A 342 14.41 7.34 24.26
C LEU A 342 13.16 7.41 23.36
N GLY A 343 13.29 7.01 22.10
CA GLY A 343 12.22 6.97 21.12
C GLY A 343 12.68 7.50 19.76
N PRO A 344 11.72 7.76 18.86
CA PRO A 344 12.00 8.39 17.57
C PRO A 344 12.61 9.78 17.75
N GLU A 345 13.58 10.11 16.91
CA GLU A 345 14.23 11.42 16.88
C GLU A 345 13.78 12.18 15.63
N GLU A 346 13.13 13.33 15.75
CA GLU A 346 12.63 14.12 14.60
C GLU A 346 13.76 14.91 13.92
N LEU A 347 14.76 14.21 13.39
CA LEU A 347 15.96 14.79 12.79
C LEU A 347 15.64 15.55 11.49
N TYR A 348 14.82 14.95 10.62
CA TYR A 348 14.44 15.52 9.33
C TYR A 348 12.93 15.70 9.22
N HIS A 349 12.16 14.66 9.60
CA HIS A 349 10.70 14.66 9.55
C HIS A 349 10.10 14.21 10.88
N LYS A 350 8.79 14.43 11.00
CA LYS A 350 8.01 14.01 12.16
C LYS A 350 8.09 12.51 12.39
N SER A 351 7.89 12.11 13.64
CA SER A 351 7.89 10.70 14.04
C SER A 351 9.18 9.96 13.65
N GLY A 352 10.32 10.66 13.53
CA GLY A 352 11.60 10.05 13.21
C GLY A 352 11.73 9.42 11.83
N GLN A 353 10.96 9.90 10.85
CA GLN A 353 11.15 9.50 9.45
C GLN A 353 12.32 10.23 8.80
N VAL A 354 13.00 9.51 7.92
CA VAL A 354 14.16 9.99 7.17
C VAL A 354 14.03 9.54 5.73
N TYR A 355 13.95 10.47 4.78
CA TYR A 355 13.72 10.11 3.38
C TYR A 355 15.04 9.84 2.66
N PHE A 356 15.01 9.05 1.58
CA PHE A 356 16.19 8.81 0.75
C PHE A 356 16.82 10.13 0.28
N SER A 357 15.99 11.10 -0.10
CA SER A 357 16.44 12.45 -0.48
C SER A 357 17.15 13.23 0.65
N ASP A 358 16.96 12.87 1.92
CA ASP A 358 17.71 13.46 3.04
C ASP A 358 19.12 12.87 3.18
N MET A 359 19.38 11.69 2.61
CA MET A 359 20.70 11.05 2.69
C MET A 359 21.80 11.90 2.08
N CYS A 360 21.46 12.71 1.09
CA CYS A 360 22.40 13.61 0.44
C CYS A 360 22.73 14.86 1.27
N LYS A 361 22.03 15.08 2.39
CA LYS A 361 22.33 16.14 3.37
C LYS A 361 23.24 15.66 4.52
N ILE A 362 23.54 14.35 4.57
CA ILE A 362 24.36 13.78 5.64
C ILE A 362 25.79 14.30 5.53
N ASP A 363 26.32 14.73 6.68
CA ASP A 363 27.71 15.15 6.81
C ASP A 363 28.68 13.97 6.61
N SER A 364 29.73 14.18 5.82
CA SER A 364 30.86 13.27 5.64
C SER A 364 31.51 12.75 6.93
N GLY A 365 31.30 13.42 8.08
CA GLY A 365 31.81 13.03 9.38
C GLY A 365 31.02 11.95 10.14
N VAL A 366 29.90 11.43 9.63
CA VAL A 366 29.14 10.37 10.32
C VAL A 366 29.82 9.01 10.18
N LYS A 367 29.75 8.19 11.24
CA LYS A 367 30.25 6.81 11.18
C LYS A 367 29.18 5.91 10.55
N MET A 368 29.34 5.63 9.26
CA MET A 368 28.51 4.67 8.55
C MET A 368 28.89 3.25 8.96
N THR A 369 27.89 2.48 9.37
CA THR A 369 28.03 1.05 9.64
C THR A 369 27.13 0.29 8.67
N ALA A 370 27.73 -0.54 7.83
CA ALA A 370 27.01 -1.49 7.00
C ALA A 370 27.27 -2.89 7.56
N SER A 371 26.21 -3.66 7.79
CA SER A 371 26.32 -5.11 7.91
C SER A 371 26.24 -5.67 6.49
N PRO A 372 27.31 -6.26 5.93
CA PRO A 372 27.25 -6.90 4.62
C PRO A 372 26.22 -8.03 4.56
N GLU A 373 25.93 -8.64 5.72
CA GLU A 373 24.97 -9.72 5.87
C GLU A 373 23.53 -9.21 5.81
N ASP A 374 23.22 -8.04 6.36
CA ASP A 374 21.82 -7.57 6.49
C ASP A 374 21.39 -6.65 5.32
N SER A 375 22.33 -6.18 4.49
CA SER A 375 22.09 -5.28 3.35
C SER A 375 21.15 -4.09 3.67
N THR A 376 21.28 -3.51 4.87
CA THR A 376 20.67 -2.23 5.27
C THR A 376 21.67 -1.48 6.16
N PRO A 377 22.10 -0.26 5.78
CA PRO A 377 23.03 0.53 6.57
C PRO A 377 22.35 1.22 7.76
N TYR A 378 23.19 1.64 8.70
CA TYR A 378 22.85 2.65 9.69
C TYR A 378 24.05 3.55 9.97
N TRP A 379 23.81 4.76 10.47
CA TRP A 379 24.84 5.65 10.99
C TRP A 379 24.45 6.18 12.36
N TYR A 380 25.42 6.69 13.10
CA TYR A 380 25.17 7.33 14.38
C TYR A 380 26.13 8.51 14.60
N ARG A 381 25.68 9.49 15.38
CA ARG A 381 26.48 10.64 15.84
C ARG A 381 25.91 11.17 17.15
N GLY A 382 26.72 11.13 18.20
CA GLY A 382 26.23 11.39 19.54
C GLY A 382 25.09 10.44 19.89
N GLN A 383 23.97 10.98 20.39
CA GLN A 383 22.76 10.20 20.68
C GLN A 383 21.88 9.93 19.45
N VAL A 384 22.18 10.49 18.28
CA VAL A 384 21.37 10.25 17.08
C VAL A 384 21.79 8.96 16.40
N TRP A 385 20.83 8.10 16.10
CA TRP A 385 21.02 6.86 15.36
C TRP A 385 20.01 6.77 14.22
N VAL A 386 20.45 6.40 13.01
CA VAL A 386 19.59 6.37 11.82
C VAL A 386 19.82 5.11 11.02
N SER A 387 18.77 4.32 10.77
CA SER A 387 18.76 3.27 9.74
C SER A 387 18.06 3.78 8.49
N TYR A 388 18.59 3.42 7.33
CA TYR A 388 18.15 3.95 6.05
C TYR A 388 18.52 2.99 4.93
N GLU A 389 18.10 3.32 3.71
CA GLU A 389 18.54 2.65 2.50
C GLU A 389 19.48 3.55 1.69
N ASP A 390 20.56 2.99 1.16
CA ASP A 390 21.43 3.63 0.18
C ASP A 390 21.32 2.94 -1.19
N VAL A 391 21.99 3.50 -2.20
CA VAL A 391 21.96 2.93 -3.57
C VAL A 391 22.42 1.47 -3.57
N LYS A 392 23.43 1.12 -2.77
CA LYS A 392 24.02 -0.21 -2.74
C LYS A 392 23.07 -1.21 -2.08
N SER A 393 22.49 -0.87 -0.93
CA SER A 393 21.54 -1.72 -0.22
C SER A 393 20.31 -2.02 -1.07
N ILE A 394 19.80 -1.01 -1.78
CA ILE A 394 18.68 -1.16 -2.71
C ILE A 394 19.06 -2.05 -3.88
N GLN A 395 20.22 -1.85 -4.52
CA GLN A 395 20.68 -2.71 -5.62
C GLN A 395 20.79 -4.18 -5.19
N GLN A 396 21.34 -4.44 -4.00
CA GLN A 396 21.45 -5.80 -3.47
C GLN A 396 20.09 -6.46 -3.30
N LYS A 397 19.11 -5.74 -2.76
CA LYS A 397 17.75 -6.26 -2.59
C LYS A 397 17.04 -6.45 -3.91
N VAL A 398 17.12 -5.49 -4.83
CA VAL A 398 16.51 -5.62 -6.16
C VAL A 398 17.10 -6.82 -6.89
N ASN A 399 18.42 -7.01 -6.89
CA ASN A 399 19.04 -8.21 -7.46
C ASN A 399 18.52 -9.49 -6.80
N TYR A 400 18.49 -9.54 -5.46
CA TYR A 400 17.94 -10.69 -4.74
C TYR A 400 16.50 -11.01 -5.15
N LEU A 401 15.65 -9.99 -5.31
CA LEU A 401 14.26 -10.16 -5.72
C LEU A 401 14.14 -10.67 -7.16
N LEU A 402 14.93 -10.12 -8.08
CA LEU A 402 14.97 -10.53 -9.48
C LEU A 402 15.51 -11.96 -9.65
N ASP A 403 16.55 -12.33 -8.89
CA ASP A 403 17.11 -13.69 -8.83
C ASP A 403 16.10 -14.70 -8.26
N ASN A 404 15.17 -14.23 -7.42
CA ASN A 404 14.07 -15.04 -6.91
C ASN A 404 12.88 -15.15 -7.87
N HIS A 405 12.93 -14.51 -9.04
CA HIS A 405 11.89 -14.54 -10.07
C HIS A 405 10.50 -14.13 -9.57
N ILE A 406 10.43 -13.08 -8.74
CA ILE A 406 9.15 -12.52 -8.31
C ILE A 406 8.50 -11.67 -9.41
N GLY A 407 7.21 -11.37 -9.27
CA GLY A 407 6.41 -10.63 -10.24
C GLY A 407 6.83 -9.18 -10.44
N GLY A 408 7.35 -8.53 -9.39
CA GLY A 408 7.81 -7.15 -9.48
C GLY A 408 8.40 -6.58 -8.20
N VAL A 409 8.85 -5.33 -8.28
CA VAL A 409 9.39 -4.57 -7.14
C VAL A 409 8.49 -3.36 -6.89
N MET A 410 8.03 -3.21 -5.65
CA MET A 410 7.29 -2.05 -5.16
C MET A 410 8.27 -1.05 -4.56
N VAL A 411 8.15 0.24 -4.89
CA VAL A 411 8.94 1.32 -4.25
C VAL A 411 8.05 2.08 -3.29
N LEU A 412 8.40 2.12 -2.00
CA LEU A 412 7.66 2.78 -0.93
C LEU A 412 8.47 3.96 -0.33
N SER A 413 8.22 5.20 -0.71
CA SER A 413 7.43 5.59 -1.86
C SER A 413 8.21 6.54 -2.77
N GLN A 414 7.76 6.66 -4.02
CA GLN A 414 8.46 7.46 -5.02
C GLN A 414 8.57 8.95 -4.64
N SER A 415 7.72 9.47 -3.73
CA SER A 415 7.83 10.85 -3.25
C SER A 415 9.03 11.09 -2.33
N GLU A 416 9.57 10.05 -1.69
CA GLU A 416 10.73 10.18 -0.79
C GLU A 416 12.08 10.06 -1.52
N ASP A 417 12.04 9.67 -2.80
CA ASP A 417 13.15 9.77 -3.73
C ASP A 417 13.50 11.25 -4.03
N ASP A 418 14.65 11.51 -4.67
CA ASP A 418 14.97 12.87 -5.12
C ASP A 418 14.18 13.25 -6.38
N SER A 419 12.91 13.60 -6.18
CA SER A 419 11.99 14.02 -7.24
C SER A 419 12.45 15.27 -8.01
N THR A 420 13.37 16.05 -7.45
CA THR A 420 13.84 17.31 -8.03
C THR A 420 15.18 17.19 -8.76
N GLY A 421 15.95 16.14 -8.44
CA GLY A 421 17.36 15.99 -8.83
C GLY A 421 18.31 16.95 -8.11
N ARG A 422 17.80 17.80 -7.20
CA ARG A 422 18.60 18.85 -6.53
C ARG A 422 19.16 18.41 -5.20
N SER A 423 18.49 17.52 -4.48
CA SER A 423 18.92 17.08 -3.15
C SER A 423 20.21 16.28 -3.23
N CYS A 424 20.32 15.43 -4.26
CA CYS A 424 21.46 14.55 -4.49
C CYS A 424 22.35 15.00 -5.66
N GLY A 425 22.12 16.20 -6.21
CA GLY A 425 22.94 16.79 -7.27
C GLY A 425 22.97 15.99 -8.57
N GLY A 426 21.87 15.31 -8.89
CA GLY A 426 21.77 14.33 -9.97
C GLY A 426 20.47 14.41 -10.76
N GLU A 427 20.05 13.27 -11.30
CA GLU A 427 18.80 13.15 -12.04
C GLU A 427 17.57 13.07 -11.11
N GLN A 428 16.38 13.28 -11.68
CA GLN A 428 15.12 13.10 -10.94
C GLN A 428 14.80 11.61 -10.76
N PHE A 429 14.36 11.27 -9.54
CA PHE A 429 14.00 9.91 -9.12
C PHE A 429 15.12 8.88 -9.37
N PRO A 430 16.36 9.13 -8.88
CA PRO A 430 17.51 8.29 -9.19
C PRO A 430 17.31 6.83 -8.76
N VAL A 431 16.67 6.60 -7.61
CA VAL A 431 16.45 5.24 -7.11
C VAL A 431 15.31 4.56 -7.87
N SER A 432 14.19 5.26 -8.07
CA SER A 432 13.05 4.69 -8.78
C SER A 432 13.40 4.33 -10.23
N ARG A 433 14.23 5.16 -10.89
CA ARG A 433 14.77 4.85 -12.22
C ARG A 433 15.66 3.62 -12.19
N MET A 434 16.59 3.54 -11.24
CA MET A 434 17.45 2.37 -11.10
C MET A 434 16.65 1.08 -10.91
N VAL A 435 15.64 1.08 -10.04
CA VAL A 435 14.75 -0.09 -9.84
C VAL A 435 14.02 -0.46 -11.12
N TYR A 436 13.50 0.53 -11.84
CA TYR A 436 12.79 0.34 -13.12
C TYR A 436 13.70 -0.26 -14.20
N ASP A 437 14.91 0.28 -14.36
CA ASP A 437 15.89 -0.17 -15.35
C ASP A 437 16.37 -1.60 -15.07
N MET A 438 16.69 -1.90 -13.81
CA MET A 438 17.07 -3.26 -13.38
C MET A 438 15.96 -4.27 -13.66
N SER A 439 14.71 -3.89 -13.36
CA SER A 439 13.54 -4.76 -13.57
C SER A 439 13.26 -5.01 -15.06
N ASN A 440 13.40 -3.99 -15.92
CA ASN A 440 13.21 -4.13 -17.36
C ASN A 440 14.29 -4.98 -18.03
N VAL A 441 15.56 -4.85 -17.60
CA VAL A 441 16.65 -5.69 -18.09
C VAL A 441 16.38 -7.15 -17.75
N ALA A 442 15.97 -7.44 -16.51
CA ALA A 442 15.68 -8.80 -16.06
C ALA A 442 14.48 -9.45 -16.79
N GLN A 443 13.49 -8.65 -17.20
CA GLN A 443 12.34 -9.13 -17.99
C GLN A 443 12.62 -9.30 -19.48
N GLY A 444 13.87 -9.09 -19.94
CA GLY A 444 14.23 -9.16 -21.36
C GLY A 444 13.61 -8.04 -22.22
N LEU A 445 13.06 -7.01 -21.56
CA LEU A 445 12.53 -5.79 -22.18
C LEU A 445 13.61 -4.70 -22.28
N GLY A 446 14.86 -5.03 -21.97
CA GLY A 446 16.00 -4.15 -22.11
C GLY A 446 16.02 -3.54 -23.51
N HIS A 447 15.87 -2.23 -23.57
CA HIS A 447 16.30 -1.44 -24.71
C HIS A 447 17.72 -1.89 -25.04
N TYR A 448 17.92 -2.50 -26.21
CA TYR A 448 19.22 -2.48 -26.85
C TYR A 448 19.60 -1.01 -26.94
N SER A 449 20.49 -0.56 -26.07
CA SER A 449 21.30 0.61 -26.38
C SER A 449 22.04 0.25 -27.64
N TYR A 450 21.51 0.67 -28.79
CA TYR A 450 22.30 0.82 -29.98
C TYR A 450 23.35 1.87 -29.62
N SER A 451 24.50 1.40 -29.14
CA SER A 451 25.73 2.15 -29.34
C SER A 451 25.86 2.29 -30.85
N PHE A 452 25.58 3.47 -31.38
CA PHE A 452 26.00 3.82 -32.73
C PHE A 452 27.53 3.95 -32.66
N PRO A 453 28.32 3.02 -33.21
CA PRO A 453 29.77 3.15 -33.22
C PRO A 453 30.15 3.98 -34.45
N TRP A 454 29.70 5.24 -34.53
CA TRP A 454 30.04 6.16 -35.63
C TRP A 454 30.04 7.63 -35.23
N VAL A 455 30.41 7.96 -33.99
CA VAL A 455 30.76 9.35 -33.61
C VAL A 455 32.18 9.40 -33.03
N GLU A 456 33.11 8.83 -33.78
CA GLU A 456 34.53 9.19 -33.74
C GLU A 456 35.03 9.26 -35.18
N TYR A 457 34.55 10.24 -35.95
CA TYR A 457 35.25 10.78 -37.13
C TYR A 457 34.43 11.95 -37.68
N CYS A 458 34.45 13.09 -37.00
CA CYS A 458 34.21 14.42 -37.58
C CYS A 458 34.48 15.48 -36.51
N GLY A 459 35.76 15.64 -36.17
CA GLY A 459 36.24 16.62 -35.21
C GLY A 459 37.60 17.18 -35.61
N SER A 460 37.78 17.54 -36.89
CA SER A 460 38.76 18.54 -37.35
C SER A 460 38.64 18.67 -38.87
N GLY A 461 38.06 19.78 -39.34
CA GLY A 461 38.00 20.06 -40.77
C GLY A 461 36.82 20.93 -41.13
N THR A 462 36.99 22.24 -41.01
CA THR A 462 36.16 23.21 -41.70
C THR A 462 36.22 22.97 -43.21
N VAL A 463 35.13 22.51 -43.83
CA VAL A 463 34.92 22.65 -45.28
C VAL A 463 33.50 23.16 -45.53
N SER A 464 33.45 24.28 -46.22
CA SER A 464 32.29 24.97 -46.77
C SER A 464 31.58 24.16 -47.86
N GLY A 465 30.24 24.25 -47.91
CA GLY A 465 29.49 24.11 -49.16
C GLY A 465 28.44 23.00 -49.21
N ASP A 466 27.18 23.45 -49.26
CA ASP A 466 26.01 22.79 -49.87
C ASP A 466 25.21 21.71 -49.10
N SER A 467 24.59 22.14 -48.00
CA SER A 467 23.74 21.35 -47.10
C SER A 467 22.27 21.17 -47.56
N ARG A 468 21.99 20.92 -48.85
CA ARG A 468 20.60 20.71 -49.32
C ARG A 468 20.33 19.41 -50.07
N HIS A 469 21.36 18.67 -50.48
CA HIS A 469 21.16 17.40 -51.19
C HIS A 469 21.13 16.14 -50.30
N LEU A 470 21.76 16.19 -49.11
CA LEU A 470 21.80 15.04 -48.17
C LEU A 470 20.52 14.88 -47.33
N PHE A 471 19.74 15.94 -47.15
CA PHE A 471 18.51 15.89 -46.34
C PHE A 471 17.37 15.13 -47.05
N TYR A 472 17.29 15.21 -48.37
CA TYR A 472 16.24 14.52 -49.16
C TYR A 472 16.52 13.04 -49.42
N GLN A 473 17.78 12.59 -49.33
CA GLN A 473 18.13 11.17 -49.44
C GLN A 473 17.84 10.39 -48.15
N CYS A 474 17.92 11.02 -46.97
CA CYS A 474 17.50 10.39 -45.71
C CYS A 474 15.98 10.26 -45.56
N LEU A 475 15.20 11.23 -46.07
CA LEU A 475 13.74 11.20 -45.95
C LEU A 475 13.07 10.13 -46.83
N THR A 476 13.67 9.80 -47.98
CA THR A 476 13.16 8.78 -48.91
C THR A 476 13.43 7.36 -48.45
N LEU A 477 14.53 7.12 -47.72
CA LEU A 477 14.83 5.83 -47.09
C LEU A 477 13.95 5.53 -45.87
N LEU A 478 13.54 6.55 -45.10
CA LEU A 478 12.61 6.40 -43.97
C LEU A 478 11.17 6.09 -44.39
N PHE A 479 10.75 6.54 -45.59
CA PHE A 479 9.42 6.25 -46.12
C PHE A 479 9.29 4.85 -46.75
N LEU A 480 10.39 4.30 -47.28
CA LEU A 480 10.37 2.95 -47.88
C LEU A 480 10.46 1.83 -46.84
N THR A 481 11.13 2.06 -45.71
CA THR A 481 11.19 1.07 -44.61
C THR A 481 9.87 0.94 -43.86
N SER A 482 9.09 2.01 -43.77
CA SER A 482 7.76 2.00 -43.15
C SER A 482 6.69 1.29 -44.01
N ILE A 483 6.83 1.28 -45.34
CA ILE A 483 5.92 0.54 -46.25
C ILE A 483 6.21 -0.99 -46.24
N ILE A 484 7.47 -1.39 -46.09
CA ILE A 484 7.86 -2.81 -45.98
C ILE A 484 7.44 -3.40 -44.62
N TYR A 485 7.38 -2.59 -43.56
CA TYR A 485 6.94 -3.04 -42.24
C TYR A 485 5.42 -3.28 -42.18
N TYR A 486 4.61 -2.53 -42.93
CA TYR A 486 3.15 -2.68 -42.96
C TYR A 486 2.65 -3.84 -43.85
N SER A 487 3.48 -4.39 -44.74
CA SER A 487 3.10 -5.48 -45.65
C SER A 487 3.42 -6.89 -45.13
N LYS A 488 3.90 -7.03 -43.89
CA LYS A 488 4.12 -8.31 -43.20
C LYS A 488 3.17 -8.60 -42.01
N LEU A 489 2.15 -7.78 -41.80
CA LEU A 489 1.16 -7.94 -40.73
C LEU A 489 -0.26 -8.28 -41.23
N VAL A 490 -0.40 -8.61 -42.51
CA VAL A 490 -1.59 -9.26 -43.07
C VAL A 490 -1.13 -10.38 -43.99
N LEU A 491 -0.84 -11.55 -43.42
CA LEU A 491 -0.91 -12.89 -44.04
C LEU A 491 -0.90 -13.94 -42.94
#